data_AF-A0A969AUU3-F1
#
_entry.id   AF-A0A969AUU3-F1
#
_cell.length_a   1.000
_cell.length_b   1.000
_cell.length_c   1.000
_cell.angle_alpha   90.00
_cell.angle_beta   90.00
_cell.angle_gamma   90.00
#
_symmetry.space_group_name_H-M   'P 1'
#
loop_
_entity.id
_entity.type
_entity.pdbx_description
1 polymer ?
#
loop_
_entity_poly.entity_id
_entity_poly.type
_entity_poly.pdbx_seq_one_letter_code
_entity_poly.pdbx_strand_id
1 'polypeptide(L)' 'MSALAGVIPTQSQGLLWFTVLNTQGDVAAFRQQQEQLVNAISNRYGLNPNEPLMRPTLDPKQLKTITEPL' A
#
# COMPACT_ATOMS: atom_id res chain seq x y z
N MET A 1 -4.54 15.85 -0.85
CA MET A 1 -3.85 14.81 -0.06
C MET A 1 -3.80 13.53 -0.88
N SER A 2 -2.66 12.83 -0.91
CA SER A 2 -2.51 11.51 -1.55
C SER A 2 -1.88 10.55 -0.55
N ALA A 3 -2.39 9.32 -0.48
CA ALA A 3 -1.84 8.27 0.36
C ALA A 3 -1.86 6.94 -0.39
N LEU A 4 -0.82 6.12 -0.18
CA LEU A 4 -0.74 4.75 -0.67
C LEU A 4 -0.27 3.85 0.47
N ALA A 5 -1.04 2.80 0.76
CA ALA A 5 -0.68 1.80 1.75
C ALA A 5 -0.87 0.41 1.16
N GLY A 6 -0.06 -0.54 1.60
CA GLY A 6 -0.12 -1.89 1.11
C GLY A 6 0.97 -2.79 1.67
N VAL A 7 1.14 -3.92 1.00
CA VAL A 7 2.11 -4.94 1.35
C VAL A 7 2.78 -5.44 0.07
N ILE A 8 4.11 -5.56 0.11
CA ILE A 8 4.91 -6.13 -0.99
C ILE A 8 5.38 -7.51 -0.52
N PRO A 9 4.90 -8.61 -1.14
CA PRO A 9 5.44 -9.94 -0.87
C PRO A 9 6.80 -10.06 -1.56
N THR A 10 7.87 -9.98 -0.78
CA THR A 10 9.23 -10.03 -1.31
C THR A 10 9.83 -11.44 -1.24
N GLN A 11 10.75 -11.76 -2.16
CA GLN A 11 11.45 -13.05 -2.13
C GLN A 11 12.45 -13.14 -0.98
N SER A 12 13.13 -12.02 -0.68
CA SER A 12 14.28 -12.01 0.23
C SER A 12 13.98 -11.47 1.63
N GLN A 13 12.89 -10.74 1.84
CA GLN A 13 12.56 -10.10 3.12
C GLN A 13 11.18 -10.52 3.68
N GLY A 14 10.49 -11.47 3.04
CA GLY A 14 9.11 -11.81 3.37
C GLY A 14 8.13 -10.67 3.06
N LEU A 15 7.15 -10.43 3.92
CA LEU A 15 6.13 -9.40 3.71
C LEU A 15 6.60 -8.02 4.18
N LEU A 16 6.67 -7.05 3.26
CA LEU A 16 6.99 -5.67 3.57
C LEU A 16 5.72 -4.81 3.60
N TRP A 17 5.31 -4.39 4.79
CA TRP A 17 4.17 -3.50 5.01
C TRP A 17 4.60 -2.04 4.91
N PHE A 18 3.82 -1.21 4.23
CA PHE A 18 4.19 0.19 4.02
C PHE A 18 2.99 1.13 4.00
N THR A 19 3.28 2.41 4.29
CA THR A 19 2.39 3.54 4.03
C THR A 19 3.21 4.72 3.50
N VAL A 20 2.70 5.43 2.51
CA VAL A 20 3.29 6.64 1.93
C VAL A 20 2.25 7.74 2.03
N LEU A 21 2.58 8.83 2.74
CA LEU A 21 1.68 9.93 3.02
C LEU A 21 2.18 11.23 2.38
N ASN A 22 1.36 11.87 1.54
CA ASN A 22 1.64 13.16 0.93
C ASN A 22 0.52 14.15 1.29
N THR A 23 0.85 15.13 2.14
CA THR A 23 -0.16 15.98 2.80
C THR A 23 -0.52 17.24 2.03
N GLN A 24 0.29 17.71 1.07
CA GLN A 24 0.01 18.87 0.20
C GLN A 24 0.81 18.77 -1.11
N GLY A 25 0.27 19.25 -2.25
CA GLY A 25 0.96 19.29 -3.55
C GLY A 25 0.19 18.61 -4.69
N ASP A 26 0.87 18.37 -5.81
CA ASP A 26 0.29 17.77 -7.01
C ASP A 26 0.04 16.26 -6.82
N VAL A 27 -1.25 15.91 -6.76
CA VAL A 27 -1.70 14.53 -6.57
C VAL A 27 -1.25 13.61 -7.70
N ALA A 28 -1.19 14.08 -8.95
CA ALA A 28 -0.75 13.27 -10.08
C ALA A 28 0.74 12.95 -9.98
N ALA A 29 1.56 13.95 -9.65
CA ALA A 29 2.99 13.75 -9.41
C ALA A 29 3.24 12.79 -8.24
N PHE A 30 2.48 12.91 -7.14
CA PHE A 30 2.61 11.99 -6.01
C PHE A 30 2.27 10.56 -6.36
N ARG A 31 1.25 10.32 -7.18
CA ARG A 31 0.91 8.95 -7.62
C ARG A 31 2.04 8.33 -8.43
N GLN A 32 2.64 9.09 -9.34
CA GLN A 32 3.79 8.62 -10.11
C GLN A 32 4.99 8.30 -9.21
N GLN A 33 5.30 9.17 -8.24
CA GLN A 33 6.40 8.94 -7.29
C GLN A 33 6.13 7.75 -6.36
N GLN A 34 4.89 7.58 -5.90
CA GLN A 34 4.48 6.43 -5.09
C GLN A 34 4.65 5.13 -5.87
N GLU A 35 4.24 5.09 -7.14
CA GLU A 35 4.43 3.93 -8.00
C GLU A 35 5.92 3.63 -8.24
N GLN A 36 6.73 4.66 -8.53
CA GLN A 36 8.18 4.52 -8.69
C GLN A 36 8.84 3.94 -7.44
N LEU A 37 8.44 4.39 -6.25
CA LEU A 37 8.95 3.87 -4.98
C LEU A 37 8.60 2.39 -4.78
N VAL A 38 7.33 2.02 -5.00
CA VAL A 38 6.88 0.63 -4.87
C VAL A 38 7.61 -0.27 -5.87
N ASN A 39 7.79 0.17 -7.12
CA ASN A 39 8.53 -0.57 -8.13
C ASN A 39 10.02 -0.71 -7.76
N ALA A 40 10.66 0.34 -7.25
CA ALA A 40 12.04 0.28 -6.81
C ALA A 40 12.26 -0.72 -5.67
N ILE A 41 11.35 -0.73 -4.67
CA ILE A 41 11.39 -1.69 -3.56
C ILE A 41 11.17 -3.12 -4.09
N SER A 42 10.19 -3.30 -4.97
CA SER A 42 9.86 -4.60 -5.56
C SER A 42 11.03 -5.18 -6.37
N ASN A 43 11.70 -4.34 -7.16
CA ASN A 43 12.88 -4.72 -7.92
C ASN A 43 14.08 -5.05 -7.02
N ARG A 44 14.27 -4.31 -5.92
CA ARG A 44 15.38 -4.52 -5.00
C ARG A 44 15.29 -5.85 -4.26
N TYR A 45 14.09 -6.24 -3.83
CA TYR A 45 13.90 -7.41 -2.97
C TYR A 45 13.30 -8.63 -3.70
N GLY A 46 12.91 -8.46 -4.97
CA GLY A 46 12.23 -9.45 -5.79
C GLY A 46 10.78 -9.69 -5.35
N LEU A 47 9.86 -9.91 -6.29
CA LEU A 47 8.48 -10.27 -5.97
C LEU A 47 8.35 -11.77 -5.73
N ASN A 48 7.70 -12.17 -4.64
CA ASN A 48 7.36 -13.56 -4.36
C ASN A 48 5.94 -13.87 -4.88
N PRO A 49 5.78 -14.54 -6.04
CA PRO A 49 4.46 -14.84 -6.60
C PRO A 49 3.72 -15.96 -5.84
N ASN A 50 4.41 -16.67 -4.94
CA ASN A 50 3.85 -17.78 -4.19
C ASN A 50 3.26 -17.34 -2.84
N GLU A 51 3.41 -16.06 -2.47
CA GLU A 51 2.70 -15.51 -1.32
C GLU A 51 1.19 -15.47 -1.59
N PRO A 52 0.35 -15.96 -0.66
CA PRO A 52 -1.09 -15.88 -0.81
C PRO A 52 -1.53 -14.44 -1.07
N LEU A 53 -2.48 -14.25 -1.98
CA LEU A 53 -3.12 -12.95 -2.18
C LEU A 53 -3.67 -12.47 -0.83
N MET A 54 -3.01 -11.45 -0.25
CA MET A 54 -3.49 -10.81 0.96
C MET A 54 -4.72 -10.00 0.62
N ARG A 55 -5.88 -10.60 0.89
CA ARG A 55 -7.18 -9.94 0.79
C ARG A 55 -7.44 -9.22 2.10
N PRO A 56 -7.77 -7.92 2.07
CA PRO A 56 -8.27 -7.25 3.26
C PRO A 56 -9.45 -8.05 3.81
N THR A 57 -9.30 -8.58 5.03
CA THR A 57 -10.41 -9.22 5.74
C THR A 57 -11.10 -8.13 6.53
N LEU A 58 -11.84 -7.28 5.82
CA LEU A 58 -12.73 -6.33 6.49
C LEU A 58 -13.93 -7.14 6.96
N ASP A 59 -14.05 -7.38 8.27
CA ASP A 59 -15.34 -7.77 8.84
C ASP A 59 -16.32 -6.63 8.52
N PRO A 60 -17.45 -6.90 7.84
CA PRO A 60 -18.43 -5.87 7.49
C PRO A 60 -18.91 -5.00 8.66
N LYS A 61 -18.80 -5.49 9.90
CA LYS A 61 -19.11 -4.73 11.12
C LYS A 61 -18.14 -3.58 11.38
N GLN A 62 -16.89 -3.69 10.92
CA GLN A 62 -15.84 -2.68 11.08
C GLN A 62 -15.95 -1.54 10.05
N LEU A 63 -16.76 -1.72 8.99
CA LEU A 63 -16.98 -0.69 7.96
C LEU A 63 -17.90 0.44 8.42
N LYS A 64 -18.74 0.23 9.45
CA LYS A 64 -19.70 1.24 9.93
C LYS A 64 -19.05 2.40 10.69
N THR A 65 -17.83 2.23 11.19
CA THR A 65 -17.15 3.24 12.01
C THR A 65 -16.49 4.35 11.18
N ILE A 66 -16.38 4.19 9.85
CA ILE A 66 -15.62 5.12 8.97
C ILE A 66 -16.55 6.09 8.22
N THR A 67 -17.88 5.95 8.34
CA THR A 67 -18.88 6.73 7.58
C THR A 67 -19.77 7.63 8.44
N GLU A 68 -19.58 7.70 9.76
CA GLU A 68 -20.31 8.66 10.59
C GLU A 68 -19.46 9.94 10.78
N PRO A 69 -19.97 11.12 10.41
CA PRO A 69 -19.29 12.39 10.68
C PRO A 69 -19.34 12.69 12.19
N LEU A 70 -18.27 13.30 12.70
CA LEU A 70 -18.20 13.90 14.04
C LEU A 70 -19.28 14.97 14.26
#